data_AF-A0A2P0QM33-F1
#
_entry.id   AF-A0A2P0QM33-F1
#
_cell.length_a   1.000
_cell.length_b   1.000
_cell.length_c   1.000
_cell.angle_alpha   90.00
_cell.angle_beta   90.00
_cell.angle_gamma   90.00
#
_symmetry.space_group_name_H-M   'P 1'
#
loop_
_entity.id
_entity.type
_entity.pdbx_description
1 polymer ?
#
loop_
_entity_poly.entity_id
_entity_poly.type
_entity_poly.pdbx_seq_one_letter_code
_entity_poly.pdbx_strand_id
1 'polypeptide(L)'
;PNVAYVDNYKYMCSMPGQAVINKAIKDNKLTGVVVAACSPRLHEPTFRTATKEGGLNPFRFEMANIREQNSWVHMHDAEGSTAKAKDAIRIAVAKAALLQDLFPKTVPVERAAMVVGAGVAGMQAALDLAAAGIKTY
;
A
#
# COMPACT_ATOMS: atom_id res chain seq x y z
N PRO A 1 7.86 17.40 13.37
CA PRO A 1 8.84 17.97 12.41
C PRO A 1 8.66 17.36 11.00
N ASN A 2 9.04 18.11 9.96
CA ASN A 2 9.06 17.69 8.53
C ASN A 2 7.70 17.43 7.85
N VAL A 3 6.58 17.77 8.50
CA VAL A 3 5.24 17.67 7.89
C VAL A 3 4.87 19.02 7.29
N ALA A 4 4.93 19.14 5.97
CA ALA A 4 4.63 20.38 5.24
C ALA A 4 3.14 20.56 4.89
N TYR A 5 2.40 19.46 4.81
CA TYR A 5 0.98 19.43 4.45
C TYR A 5 0.27 18.28 5.16
N VAL A 6 -0.98 18.52 5.58
CA VAL A 6 -1.87 17.52 6.18
C VAL A 6 -3.26 17.72 5.59
N ASP A 7 -3.94 16.62 5.29
CA ASP A 7 -5.33 16.61 4.86
C ASP A 7 -6.06 15.37 5.42
N ASN A 8 -7.39 15.39 5.41
CA ASN A 8 -8.23 14.26 5.78
C ASN A 8 -9.31 14.02 4.73
N TYR A 9 -9.44 12.77 4.28
CA TYR A 9 -10.48 12.39 3.34
C TYR A 9 -11.11 11.06 3.73
N LYS A 10 -12.42 10.95 3.51
CA LYS A 10 -13.23 9.81 3.99
C LYS A 10 -12.73 8.47 3.47
N TYR A 11 -12.29 8.41 2.21
CA TYR A 11 -11.83 7.19 1.56
C TYR A 11 -10.53 7.42 0.76
N MET A 12 -9.39 7.47 1.45
CA MET A 12 -8.10 7.73 0.79
C MET A 12 -7.77 6.76 -0.35
N CYS A 13 -8.21 5.51 -0.29
CA CYS A 13 -7.94 4.51 -1.34
C CYS A 13 -8.81 4.67 -2.60
N SER A 14 -9.89 5.45 -2.53
CA SER A 14 -10.73 5.74 -3.70
C SER A 14 -9.98 6.58 -4.73
N MET A 15 -10.47 6.60 -5.97
CA MET A 15 -9.87 7.43 -7.03
C MET A 15 -9.74 8.91 -6.63
N PRO A 16 -10.77 9.57 -6.04
CA PRO A 16 -10.61 10.93 -5.51
C PRO A 16 -9.56 11.04 -4.41
N GLY A 17 -9.50 10.07 -3.48
CA GLY A 17 -8.53 10.07 -2.40
C GLY A 17 -7.08 9.94 -2.88
N GLN A 18 -6.85 9.14 -3.91
CA GLN A 18 -5.54 9.04 -4.56
C GLN A 18 -5.18 10.34 -5.30
N ALA A 19 -6.16 10.99 -5.93
CA ALA A 19 -5.95 12.30 -6.57
C ALA A 19 -5.54 13.39 -5.56
N VAL A 20 -6.04 13.34 -4.32
CA VAL A 20 -5.58 14.23 -3.24
C VAL A 20 -4.08 14.07 -3.00
N ILE A 21 -3.58 12.83 -2.90
CA ILE A 21 -2.15 12.54 -2.72
C ILE A 21 -1.35 13.09 -3.91
N ASN A 22 -1.77 12.77 -5.14
CA ASN A 22 -1.06 13.16 -6.36
C ASN A 22 -0.94 14.69 -6.48
N LYS A 23 -2.02 15.40 -6.16
CA LYS A 23 -2.06 16.87 -6.15
C LYS A 23 -1.20 17.44 -5.03
N ALA A 24 -1.34 16.92 -3.81
CA ALA A 24 -0.57 17.38 -2.65
C ALA A 24 0.94 17.26 -2.87
N ILE A 25 1.40 16.18 -3.48
CA ILE A 25 2.82 15.98 -3.84
C ILE A 25 3.32 17.12 -4.73
N LYS A 26 2.58 17.44 -5.80
CA LYS A 26 2.98 18.45 -6.79
C LYS A 26 2.90 19.87 -6.23
N ASP A 27 1.75 20.21 -5.64
CA ASP A 27 1.46 21.57 -5.19
C ASP A 27 2.37 22.00 -4.03
N ASN A 28 2.71 21.06 -3.15
CA ASN A 28 3.52 21.33 -1.95
C ASN A 28 4.97 20.86 -2.07
N LYS A 29 5.38 20.36 -3.25
CA LYS A 29 6.74 19.83 -3.51
C LYS A 29 7.19 18.83 -2.44
N LEU A 30 6.29 17.91 -2.08
CA LEU A 30 6.55 16.92 -1.03
C LEU A 30 7.67 15.96 -1.47
N THR A 31 8.45 15.50 -0.51
CA THR A 31 9.54 14.52 -0.74
C THR A 31 9.22 13.14 -0.16
N GLY A 32 8.05 12.99 0.48
CA GLY A 32 7.57 11.75 1.05
C GLY A 32 6.10 11.85 1.48
N VAL A 33 5.45 10.71 1.64
CA VAL A 33 4.03 10.60 1.94
C VAL A 33 3.82 9.63 3.10
N VAL A 34 2.96 10.02 4.05
CA VAL A 34 2.44 9.12 5.09
C VAL A 34 0.93 9.04 4.93
N VAL A 35 0.38 7.83 4.84
CA VAL A 35 -1.07 7.61 4.90
C VAL A 35 -1.43 6.88 6.17
N ALA A 36 -2.26 7.51 7.00
CA ALA A 36 -2.81 6.91 8.22
C ALA A 36 -4.19 6.31 7.92
N ALA A 37 -4.26 4.99 7.75
CA ALA A 37 -5.51 4.31 7.35
C ALA A 37 -5.53 2.84 7.80
N CYS A 38 -5.69 1.92 6.86
CA CYS A 38 -5.78 0.48 7.07
C CYS A 38 -4.41 -0.22 7.02
N SER A 39 -4.42 -1.55 6.97
CA SER A 39 -3.21 -2.34 6.90
C SER A 39 -2.41 -2.13 5.60
N PRO A 40 -1.07 -2.02 5.67
CA PRO A 40 -0.21 -2.02 4.48
C PRO A 40 -0.36 -3.31 3.67
N ARG A 41 -0.70 -4.44 4.31
CA ARG A 41 -0.98 -5.71 3.61
C ARG A 41 -2.12 -5.62 2.59
N LEU A 42 -2.99 -4.62 2.73
CA LEU A 42 -4.14 -4.41 1.85
C LEU A 42 -3.86 -3.34 0.78
N HIS A 43 -3.49 -2.13 1.19
CA HIS A 43 -3.44 -0.96 0.29
C HIS A 43 -2.04 -0.33 0.12
N GLU A 44 -0.97 -0.92 0.65
CA GLU A 44 0.37 -0.41 0.36
C GLU A 44 0.65 -0.35 -1.15
N PRO A 45 0.35 -1.39 -1.98
CA PRO A 45 0.56 -1.29 -3.43
C PRO A 45 -0.24 -0.14 -4.06
N THR A 46 -1.46 0.10 -3.59
CA THR A 46 -2.32 1.19 -4.07
C THR A 46 -1.70 2.56 -3.82
N PHE A 47 -1.25 2.82 -2.59
CA PHE A 47 -0.69 4.13 -2.25
C PHE A 47 0.73 4.34 -2.77
N ARG A 48 1.50 3.26 -2.97
CA ARG A 48 2.76 3.33 -3.73
C ARG A 48 2.53 3.75 -5.18
N THR A 49 1.47 3.24 -5.81
CA THR A 49 1.07 3.69 -7.16
C THR A 49 0.67 5.16 -7.17
N ALA A 50 -0.20 5.60 -6.26
CA ALA A 50 -0.57 7.02 -6.15
C ALA A 50 0.67 7.91 -5.92
N THR A 51 1.55 7.54 -4.98
CA THR A 51 2.81 8.26 -4.73
C THR A 51 3.67 8.38 -6.00
N LYS A 52 3.75 7.30 -6.78
CA LYS A 52 4.45 7.28 -8.08
C LYS A 52 3.78 8.20 -9.11
N GLU A 53 2.47 8.17 -9.24
CA GLU A 53 1.70 9.04 -10.16
C GLU A 53 1.79 10.53 -9.78
N GLY A 54 1.95 10.82 -8.49
CA GLY A 54 2.28 12.15 -7.97
C GLY A 54 3.68 12.63 -8.39
N GLY A 55 4.56 11.73 -8.83
CA GLY A 55 5.92 12.04 -9.27
C GLY A 55 7.02 11.70 -8.26
N LEU A 56 6.70 10.97 -7.18
CA LEU A 56 7.68 10.52 -6.18
C LEU A 56 8.09 9.07 -6.38
N ASN A 57 9.28 8.72 -5.88
CA ASN A 57 9.66 7.33 -5.78
C ASN A 57 8.64 6.56 -4.90
N PRO A 58 8.10 5.41 -5.33
CA PRO A 58 7.06 4.68 -4.58
C PRO A 58 7.53 4.22 -3.19
N PHE A 59 8.83 4.18 -2.93
CA PHE A 59 9.41 3.83 -1.62
C PHE A 59 9.62 5.05 -0.71
N ARG A 60 9.24 6.26 -1.15
CA ARG A 60 9.07 7.47 -0.30
C ARG A 60 7.69 7.53 0.36
N PHE A 61 7.05 6.37 0.52
CA PHE A 61 5.73 6.20 1.09
C PHE A 61 5.82 5.35 2.36
N GLU A 62 5.13 5.78 3.42
CA GLU A 62 4.93 4.98 4.64
C GLU A 62 3.44 4.94 5.02
N MET A 63 3.03 3.88 5.71
CA MET A 63 1.65 3.71 6.14
C MET A 63 1.57 3.56 7.66
N ALA A 64 0.68 4.33 8.29
CA ALA A 64 0.30 4.14 9.69
C ALA A 64 -1.03 3.38 9.74
N ASN A 65 -1.04 2.17 10.31
CA ASN A 65 -2.28 1.42 10.49
C ASN A 65 -3.02 1.93 11.73
N ILE A 66 -4.05 2.75 11.50
CA ILE A 66 -4.92 3.29 12.56
C ILE A 66 -6.33 2.66 12.54
N ARG A 67 -6.53 1.58 11.77
CA ARG A 67 -7.80 0.85 11.68
C ARG A 67 -7.73 -0.51 12.37
N GLU A 68 -7.15 -1.51 11.71
CA GLU A 68 -7.07 -2.89 12.24
C GLU A 68 -6.27 -2.94 13.55
N GLN A 69 -5.24 -2.09 13.67
CA GLN A 69 -4.40 -2.03 14.86
C GLN A 69 -4.81 -0.95 15.86
N ASN A 70 -5.91 -0.22 15.62
CA ASN A 70 -6.34 0.86 16.49
C ASN A 70 -7.87 0.99 16.54
N SER A 71 -8.52 1.71 15.63
CA SER A 71 -9.94 2.06 15.79
C SER A 71 -10.88 0.85 15.90
N TRP A 72 -10.56 -0.29 15.27
CA TRP A 72 -11.35 -1.51 15.38
C TRP A 72 -11.17 -2.27 16.69
N VAL A 73 -10.01 -2.15 17.34
CA VAL A 73 -9.70 -2.88 18.58
C VAL A 73 -9.91 -2.03 19.84
N HIS A 74 -10.06 -0.71 19.67
CA HIS A 74 -10.26 0.27 20.75
C HIS A 74 -11.59 1.01 20.63
N MET A 75 -12.65 0.33 20.15
CA MET A 75 -13.95 0.94 19.84
C MET A 75 -14.62 1.60 21.06
N HIS A 76 -14.27 1.16 22.27
CA HIS A 76 -14.84 1.65 23.53
C HIS A 76 -13.93 2.66 24.26
N ASP A 77 -12.77 3.00 23.70
CA ASP A 77 -11.82 3.95 24.25
C ASP A 77 -11.37 4.93 23.16
N ALA A 78 -12.23 5.90 22.84
CA ALA A 78 -11.97 6.86 21.77
C ALA A 78 -10.77 7.77 22.07
N GLU A 79 -10.57 8.16 23.34
CA GLU A 79 -9.46 9.02 23.76
C GLU A 79 -8.13 8.28 23.65
N GLY A 80 -8.03 7.07 24.21
CA GLY A 80 -6.84 6.23 24.10
C GLY A 80 -6.55 5.81 22.66
N SER A 81 -7.58 5.48 21.88
CA SER A 81 -7.47 5.21 20.44
C SER A 81 -6.92 6.41 19.67
N THR A 82 -7.37 7.63 20.00
CA THR A 82 -6.88 8.86 19.36
C THR A 82 -5.43 9.15 19.74
N ALA A 83 -5.07 8.98 21.02
CA ALA A 83 -3.69 9.13 21.49
C ALA A 83 -2.76 8.13 20.77
N LYS A 84 -3.15 6.86 20.71
CA LYS A 84 -2.41 5.81 20.01
C LYS A 84 -2.29 6.08 18.51
N ALA A 85 -3.33 6.60 17.85
CA ALA A 85 -3.27 6.98 16.44
C ALA A 85 -2.22 8.08 16.19
N LYS A 86 -2.18 9.10 17.04
CA LYS A 86 -1.16 10.17 16.95
C LYS A 86 0.26 9.60 17.08
N ASP A 87 0.46 8.65 17.97
CA ASP A 87 1.76 7.98 18.13
C ASP A 87 2.13 7.13 16.92
N ALA A 88 1.20 6.34 16.39
CA ALA A 88 1.42 5.56 15.17
C ALA A 88 1.79 6.45 13.98
N ILE A 89 1.11 7.59 13.82
CA ILE A 89 1.43 8.59 12.78
C ILE A 89 2.81 9.18 13.03
N ARG A 90 3.14 9.56 14.26
CA ARG A 90 4.45 10.10 14.62
C ARG A 90 5.60 9.12 14.31
N ILE A 91 5.40 7.83 14.58
CA ILE A 91 6.35 6.76 14.24
C ILE A 91 6.50 6.64 12.71
N ALA A 92 5.39 6.61 11.97
CA ALA A 92 5.42 6.54 10.51
C ALA A 92 6.12 7.75 9.89
N VAL A 93 5.87 8.97 10.38
CA VAL A 93 6.57 10.18 9.95
C VAL A 93 8.07 10.12 10.26
N ALA A 94 8.46 9.62 11.43
CA ALA A 94 9.86 9.47 11.80
C ALA A 94 10.59 8.52 10.85
N LYS A 95 9.96 7.38 10.50
CA LYS A 95 10.50 6.45 9.50
C LYS A 95 10.52 7.07 8.10
N ALA A 96 9.45 7.73 7.68
CA ALA A 96 9.33 8.37 6.36
C ALA A 96 10.43 9.41 6.11
N ALA A 97 10.85 10.14 7.16
CA ALA A 97 11.95 11.10 7.08
C ALA A 97 13.30 10.46 6.71
N LEU A 98 13.46 9.15 6.90
CA LEU A 98 14.69 8.40 6.63
C LEU A 98 14.57 7.47 5.41
N LEU A 99 13.38 7.36 4.79
CA LEU A 99 13.20 6.53 3.60
C LEU A 99 14.05 7.03 2.45
N GLN A 100 14.47 6.11 1.59
CA GLN A 100 15.30 6.37 0.43
C GLN A 100 14.60 5.91 -0.85
N ASP A 101 15.06 6.44 -1.97
CA ASP A 101 14.63 5.97 -3.28
C ASP A 101 15.13 4.55 -3.51
N LEU A 102 14.19 3.64 -3.78
CA LEU A 102 14.52 2.27 -4.18
C LEU A 102 13.92 1.97 -5.55
N PHE A 103 14.49 0.97 -6.22
CA PHE A 103 14.08 0.56 -7.56
C PHE A 103 13.75 -0.93 -7.55
N PRO A 104 12.56 -1.32 -8.05
CA PRO A 104 12.20 -2.73 -8.14
C PRO A 104 13.21 -3.49 -9.00
N LYS A 105 13.59 -4.69 -8.55
CA LYS A 105 14.41 -5.59 -9.36
C LYS A 105 13.52 -6.36 -10.32
N THR A 106 13.92 -6.42 -11.58
CA THR A 106 13.31 -7.33 -12.56
C THR A 106 13.99 -8.68 -12.46
N VAL A 107 13.18 -9.74 -12.46
CA VAL A 107 13.65 -11.13 -12.46
C VAL A 107 13.00 -11.88 -13.62
N PRO A 108 13.70 -12.84 -14.26
CA PRO A 108 13.11 -13.64 -15.32
C PRO A 108 11.97 -14.52 -14.77
N VAL A 109 10.92 -14.68 -15.56
CA VAL A 109 9.81 -15.58 -15.27
C VAL A 109 9.88 -16.75 -16.25
N GLU A 110 10.08 -17.95 -15.72
CA GLU A 110 10.02 -19.18 -16.53
C GLU A 110 8.60 -19.36 -17.06
N ARG A 111 8.45 -19.67 -18.36
CA ARG A 111 7.12 -19.87 -18.99
C ARG A 111 6.57 -21.27 -18.69
N ALA A 112 6.50 -21.60 -17.40
CA ALA A 112 5.96 -22.85 -16.90
C ALA A 112 5.19 -22.63 -15.59
N ALA A 113 4.22 -23.50 -15.32
CA ALA A 113 3.40 -23.51 -14.11
C ALA A 113 3.36 -24.91 -13.50
N MET A 114 3.12 -25.01 -12.19
CA MET A 114 2.92 -26.27 -11.48
C MET A 114 1.57 -26.24 -10.79
N VAL A 115 0.74 -27.26 -11.04
CA VAL A 115 -0.57 -27.41 -10.42
C VAL A 115 -0.51 -28.53 -9.38
N VAL A 116 -0.62 -28.15 -8.10
CA VAL A 116 -0.59 -29.11 -7.00
C VAL A 116 -2.02 -29.53 -6.63
N GLY A 117 -2.40 -30.72 -7.09
CA GLY A 117 -3.68 -31.36 -6.80
C GLY A 117 -4.48 -31.69 -8.06
N ALA A 118 -4.91 -32.95 -8.20
CA ALA A 118 -5.60 -33.46 -9.39
C ALA A 118 -7.14 -33.52 -9.24
N GLY A 119 -7.73 -32.66 -8.40
CA GLY A 119 -9.18 -32.48 -8.33
C GLY A 119 -9.72 -31.64 -9.49
N VAL A 120 -11.04 -31.40 -9.51
CA VAL A 120 -11.69 -30.63 -10.59
C VAL A 120 -11.06 -29.25 -10.82
N ALA A 121 -10.70 -28.54 -9.75
CA ALA A 121 -10.05 -27.23 -9.85
C ALA A 121 -8.65 -27.31 -10.47
N GLY A 122 -7.85 -28.32 -10.09
CA GLY A 122 -6.50 -28.49 -10.61
C GLY A 122 -6.48 -28.96 -12.06
N MET A 123 -7.34 -29.92 -12.42
CA MET A 123 -7.48 -30.36 -13.81
C MET A 123 -7.90 -29.19 -14.72
N GLN A 124 -8.88 -28.39 -14.31
CA GLN A 124 -9.31 -27.22 -15.09
C GLN A 124 -8.18 -26.20 -15.24
N ALA A 125 -7.50 -25.85 -14.14
CA ALA A 125 -6.37 -24.92 -14.19
C ALA A 125 -5.25 -25.42 -15.13
N ALA A 126 -4.93 -26.72 -15.08
CA ALA A 126 -3.91 -27.31 -15.94
C ALA A 126 -4.32 -27.30 -17.43
N LEU A 127 -5.59 -27.61 -17.74
CA LEU A 127 -6.12 -27.55 -19.10
C LEU A 127 -6.09 -26.13 -19.66
N ASP A 128 -6.51 -25.12 -18.87
CA ASP A 128 -6.52 -23.72 -19.29
C ASP A 128 -5.09 -23.20 -19.54
N LEU A 129 -4.14 -23.53 -18.65
CA LEU A 129 -2.72 -23.18 -18.80
C LEU A 129 -2.11 -23.85 -20.04
N ALA A 130 -2.39 -25.13 -20.27
CA ALA A 130 -1.92 -25.87 -21.43
C ALA A 130 -2.53 -25.32 -22.74
N ALA A 131 -3.83 -24.99 -22.75
CA ALA A 131 -4.51 -24.36 -23.88
C ALA A 131 -3.94 -22.97 -24.21
N ALA A 132 -3.47 -22.22 -23.21
CA ALA A 132 -2.71 -20.97 -23.38
C ALA A 132 -1.24 -21.18 -23.81
N GLY A 133 -0.82 -22.43 -24.01
CA GLY A 133 0.52 -22.80 -24.44
C GLY A 133 1.59 -22.63 -23.35
N ILE A 134 1.21 -22.68 -22.07
CA ILE A 134 2.13 -22.62 -20.92
C ILE A 134 2.44 -24.06 -20.49
N LYS A 135 3.74 -24.39 -20.37
CA LYS A 135 4.16 -25.72 -19.89
C LYS A 135 3.62 -25.93 -18.47
N THR A 136 2.89 -27.01 -18.23
CA THR A 136 2.26 -27.26 -16.92
C THR A 136 2.69 -28.61 -16.37
N TYR A 137 3.10 -28.62 -15.09
CA TYR A 137 3.43 -29.81 -14.30
C TYR A 137 2.31 -30.16 -13.33
#